data_AF-A0A395RYS5-F1
#
_entry.id   AF-A0A395RYS5-F1
#
_cell.length_a   1.000
_cell.length_b   1.000
_cell.length_c   1.000
_cell.angle_alpha   90.00
_cell.angle_beta   90.00
_cell.angle_gamma   90.00
#
_symmetry.space_group_name_H-M   'P 1'
#
loop_
_entity.id
_entity.type
_entity.pdbx_description
1 polymer ?
#
loop_
_entity_poly.entity_id
_entity_poly.type
_entity_poly.pdbx_seq_one_letter_code
_entity_poly.pdbx_strand_id
1 'polypeptide(L)'
;MARLKANALKNHVVDFTDHADRPAKMVWSAHREETLPPLTSWCFYFVHPDFSLDELDTRRLRRDIQEGYGDPIRYELFCIPGGNNADCAQHYREELEARGDDFKQVQEAERAEKDPEFAAVREPRGKLPGLPASQRYPGNMSYHHFVCVYKDAIWDHDSDDMKIDVVQFDPALVDEDYEPGERICAQDPMLIKRVSAKYKERFQESNDQDLWGWFMDQRSPDWYIPTVSATFTARELGWTSW
;
A
#
# COMPACT_ATOMS: atom_id res chain seq x y z
N MET A 1 -13.09 11.98 -38.12
CA MET A 1 -12.50 12.17 -36.78
C MET A 1 -11.94 10.85 -36.29
N ALA A 2 -10.61 10.74 -36.20
CA ALA A 2 -9.97 9.56 -35.64
C ALA A 2 -10.33 9.47 -34.14
N ARG A 3 -10.93 8.35 -33.72
CA ARG A 3 -11.03 7.99 -32.30
C ARG A 3 -9.60 7.92 -31.77
N LEU A 4 -9.20 8.88 -30.92
CA LEU A 4 -8.06 8.69 -30.02
C LEU A 4 -8.31 7.35 -29.32
N LYS A 5 -7.41 6.37 -29.54
CA LYS A 5 -7.44 5.12 -28.77
C LYS A 5 -7.45 5.54 -27.30
N ALA A 6 -8.47 5.14 -26.55
CA ALA A 6 -8.44 5.25 -25.11
C ALA A 6 -7.10 4.69 -24.65
N ASN A 7 -6.28 5.53 -24.01
CA ASN A 7 -4.92 5.19 -23.64
C ASN A 7 -5.01 4.20 -22.48
N ALA A 8 -5.20 2.91 -22.80
CA ALA A 8 -5.48 1.87 -21.82
C ALA A 8 -4.31 1.79 -20.82
N LEU A 9 -4.61 1.90 -19.53
CA LEU A 9 -3.62 1.74 -18.48
C LEU A 9 -2.98 0.35 -18.58
N LYS A 10 -1.66 0.30 -18.43
CA LYS A 10 -0.88 -0.92 -18.38
C LYS A 10 -0.76 -1.37 -16.92
N ASN A 11 -1.00 -2.66 -16.67
CA ASN A 11 -0.62 -3.31 -15.42
C ASN A 11 0.88 -3.59 -15.46
N HIS A 12 1.65 -2.90 -14.63
CA HIS A 12 3.07 -3.15 -14.44
C HIS A 12 3.24 -4.14 -13.28
N VAL A 13 4.13 -5.11 -13.47
CA VAL A 13 4.49 -6.13 -12.49
C VAL A 13 6.00 -6.20 -12.43
N VAL A 14 6.56 -6.13 -11.22
CA VAL A 14 7.99 -6.28 -10.96
C VAL A 14 8.16 -7.34 -9.88
N ASP A 15 8.90 -8.40 -10.21
CA ASP A 15 9.34 -9.39 -9.23
C ASP A 15 10.53 -8.83 -8.44
N PHE A 16 10.54 -9.03 -7.14
CA PHE A 16 11.64 -8.63 -6.26
C PHE A 16 11.81 -9.63 -5.11
N THR A 17 12.90 -9.49 -4.36
CA THR A 17 13.16 -10.26 -3.13
C THR A 17 12.90 -9.38 -1.92
N ASP A 18 12.13 -9.92 -0.98
CA ASP A 18 11.90 -9.31 0.33
C ASP A 18 13.20 -9.33 1.16
N HIS A 19 13.19 -8.70 2.35
CA HIS A 19 14.32 -8.59 3.27
C HIS A 19 14.83 -9.96 3.77
N ALA A 20 14.02 -11.01 3.65
CA ALA A 20 14.33 -12.38 4.00
C ALA A 20 14.64 -13.25 2.78
N ASP A 21 14.98 -12.62 1.64
CA ASP A 21 15.29 -13.27 0.36
C ASP A 21 14.15 -14.13 -0.23
N ARG A 22 12.90 -13.90 0.18
CA ARG A 22 11.73 -14.59 -0.39
C ARG A 22 11.18 -13.84 -1.62
N PRO A 23 10.61 -14.56 -2.60
CA PRO A 23 9.96 -13.93 -3.74
C PRO A 23 8.76 -13.08 -3.34
N ALA A 24 8.68 -11.87 -3.89
CA ALA A 24 7.57 -10.94 -3.75
C ALA A 24 7.27 -10.26 -5.09
N LYS A 25 6.07 -9.67 -5.23
CA LYS A 25 5.65 -8.96 -6.44
C LYS A 25 5.19 -7.56 -6.13
N MET A 26 5.59 -6.60 -6.95
CA MET A 26 5.16 -5.21 -6.91
C MET A 26 4.31 -4.93 -8.14
N VAL A 27 3.10 -4.40 -7.95
CA VAL A 27 2.10 -4.24 -9.00
C VAL A 27 1.47 -2.86 -8.97
N TRP A 28 1.39 -2.18 -10.12
CA TRP A 28 0.65 -0.93 -10.24
C TRP A 28 0.06 -0.74 -11.64
N SER A 29 -0.92 0.16 -11.73
CA SER A 29 -1.52 0.56 -13.00
C SER A 29 -1.09 1.98 -13.35
N ALA A 30 -0.52 2.17 -14.54
CA ALA A 30 -0.10 3.48 -15.03
C ALA A 30 -0.11 3.52 -16.57
N HIS A 31 0.17 4.67 -17.17
CA HIS A 31 0.42 4.71 -18.61
C HIS A 31 1.64 3.85 -18.97
N ARG A 32 1.69 3.36 -20.22
CA ARG A 32 2.74 2.43 -20.66
C ARG A 32 4.15 3.02 -20.51
N GLU A 33 4.28 4.33 -20.69
CA GLU A 33 5.53 5.09 -20.61
C GLU A 33 5.92 5.42 -19.17
N GLU A 34 4.97 5.39 -18.23
CA GLU A 34 5.18 5.65 -16.82
C GLU A 34 5.64 4.38 -16.09
N THR A 35 6.95 4.16 -16.07
CA THR A 35 7.57 3.00 -15.40
C THR A 35 7.85 3.23 -13.92
N LEU A 36 7.73 4.46 -13.43
CA LEU A 36 7.94 4.78 -12.02
C LEU A 36 6.82 4.19 -11.14
N PRO A 37 7.13 3.27 -10.21
CA PRO A 37 6.14 2.76 -9.27
C PRO A 37 5.65 3.89 -8.36
N PRO A 38 4.34 4.02 -8.07
CA PRO A 38 3.85 5.03 -7.14
C PRO A 38 4.43 4.87 -5.73
N LEU A 39 4.70 5.96 -5.00
CA LEU A 39 5.13 5.87 -3.59
C LEU A 39 4.05 5.32 -2.68
N THR A 40 2.81 5.78 -2.87
CA THR A 40 1.66 5.28 -2.11
C THR A 40 1.52 3.79 -2.32
N SER A 41 1.59 3.02 -1.23
CA SER A 41 1.70 1.57 -1.29
C SER A 41 0.77 0.87 -0.30
N TRP A 42 0.29 -0.31 -0.69
CA TRP A 42 -0.41 -1.27 0.16
C TRP A 42 0.33 -2.59 0.14
N CYS A 43 0.55 -3.18 1.31
CA CYS A 43 1.17 -4.50 1.45
C CYS A 43 0.08 -5.56 1.67
N PHE A 44 0.05 -6.54 0.79
CA PHE A 44 -0.80 -7.73 0.83
C PHE A 44 0.04 -8.94 1.20
N TYR A 45 -0.42 -9.69 2.18
CA TYR A 45 0.18 -10.92 2.65
C TYR A 45 -0.74 -12.08 2.36
N PHE A 46 -0.24 -13.05 1.62
CA PHE A 46 -0.91 -14.32 1.35
C PHE A 46 -0.30 -15.38 2.27
N VAL A 47 -1.11 -15.91 3.19
CA VAL A 47 -0.61 -16.76 4.27
C VAL A 47 -1.02 -18.23 4.16
N HIS A 48 -1.93 -18.56 3.23
CA HIS A 48 -2.29 -19.96 3.04
C HIS A 48 -1.09 -20.75 2.49
N PRO A 49 -0.75 -21.92 3.06
CA PRO A 49 0.42 -22.70 2.61
C PRO A 49 0.43 -23.04 1.12
N ASP A 50 -0.75 -23.25 0.55
CA ASP A 50 -0.93 -23.63 -0.85
C ASP A 50 -1.10 -22.43 -1.81
N PHE A 51 -1.01 -21.19 -1.32
CA PHE A 51 -1.17 -20.01 -2.19
C PHE A 51 0.06 -19.77 -3.06
N SER A 52 -0.16 -19.52 -4.37
CA SER A 52 0.89 -19.22 -5.35
C SER A 52 0.76 -17.81 -5.90
N LEU A 53 1.80 -16.97 -5.70
CA LEU A 53 1.88 -15.64 -6.30
C LEU A 53 2.03 -15.68 -7.83
N ASP A 54 2.60 -16.75 -8.38
CA ASP A 54 2.81 -16.87 -9.83
C ASP A 54 1.51 -17.17 -10.58
N GLU A 55 0.55 -17.80 -9.92
CA GLU A 55 -0.78 -18.11 -10.47
C GLU A 55 -1.78 -16.96 -10.29
N LEU A 56 -1.43 -15.95 -9.49
CA LEU A 56 -2.30 -14.82 -9.19
C LEU A 56 -2.43 -13.86 -10.39
N ASP A 57 -3.65 -13.69 -10.90
CA ASP A 57 -3.97 -12.63 -11.86
C ASP A 57 -3.98 -11.27 -11.16
N THR A 58 -2.80 -10.63 -11.13
CA THR A 58 -2.60 -9.33 -10.46
C THR A 58 -3.43 -8.20 -11.06
N ARG A 59 -3.82 -8.30 -12.34
CA ARG A 59 -4.72 -7.31 -12.96
C ARG A 59 -6.14 -7.50 -12.44
N ARG A 60 -6.57 -8.75 -12.28
CA ARG A 60 -7.90 -9.07 -11.73
C ARG A 60 -7.98 -8.73 -10.26
N LEU A 61 -6.97 -9.07 -9.45
CA LEU A 61 -6.81 -8.62 -8.06
C LEU A 61 -7.10 -7.11 -7.91
N ARG A 62 -6.44 -6.26 -8.70
CA ARG A 62 -6.64 -4.81 -8.65
C ARG A 62 -8.05 -4.38 -9.01
N ARG A 63 -8.61 -4.99 -10.06
CA ARG A 63 -9.99 -4.69 -10.48
C ARG A 63 -10.98 -5.10 -9.41
N ASP A 64 -10.74 -6.20 -8.72
CA ASP A 64 -11.64 -6.68 -7.67
C ASP A 64 -11.66 -5.72 -6.50
N ILE A 65 -10.48 -5.19 -6.13
CA ILE A 65 -10.35 -4.29 -4.98
C ILE A 65 -10.85 -2.86 -5.30
N GLN A 66 -10.54 -2.31 -6.48
CA GLN A 66 -10.81 -0.88 -6.77
C GLN A 66 -11.85 -0.64 -7.88
N GLU A 67 -12.37 -1.67 -8.55
CA GLU A 67 -13.29 -1.57 -9.71
C GLU A 67 -12.86 -0.57 -10.81
N GLY A 68 -11.56 -0.30 -10.93
CA GLY A 68 -11.04 0.67 -11.90
C GLY A 68 -11.15 2.14 -11.46
N TYR A 69 -11.71 2.42 -10.28
CA TYR A 69 -11.32 3.60 -9.52
C TYR A 69 -9.86 3.44 -9.12
N GLY A 70 -9.06 4.51 -9.14
CA GLY A 70 -7.65 4.29 -8.93
C GLY A 70 -6.85 5.55 -8.76
N ASP A 71 -6.61 5.86 -7.51
CA ASP A 71 -5.42 6.59 -7.11
C ASP A 71 -4.17 5.76 -7.48
N PRO A 72 -3.01 6.42 -7.74
CA PRO A 72 -1.78 5.72 -8.08
C PRO A 72 -1.24 5.00 -6.85
N ILE A 73 -1.80 3.82 -6.56
CA ILE A 73 -1.38 2.97 -5.44
C ILE A 73 -0.68 1.73 -5.99
N ARG A 74 0.50 1.48 -5.45
CA ARG A 74 1.31 0.28 -5.67
C ARG A 74 0.89 -0.81 -4.70
N TYR A 75 0.66 -2.01 -5.20
CA TYR A 75 0.43 -3.19 -4.38
C TYR A 75 1.74 -3.95 -4.26
N GLU A 76 2.09 -4.33 -3.05
CA GLU A 76 3.20 -5.22 -2.78
C GLU A 76 2.67 -6.51 -2.20
N LEU A 77 2.98 -7.61 -2.87
CA LEU A 77 2.40 -8.92 -2.65
C LEU A 77 3.49 -9.82 -2.08
N PHE A 78 3.29 -10.27 -0.84
CA PHE A 78 4.21 -11.12 -0.10
C PHE A 78 3.54 -12.46 0.21
N CYS A 79 4.32 -13.53 0.26
CA CYS A 79 3.86 -14.84 0.75
C CYS A 79 4.53 -15.17 2.08
N ILE A 80 3.73 -15.47 3.09
CA ILE A 80 4.20 -16.01 4.39
C ILE A 80 3.40 -17.28 4.68
N PRO A 81 3.74 -18.43 4.04
CA PRO A 81 3.02 -19.69 4.20
C PRO A 81 2.89 -20.10 5.67
N GLY A 82 1.65 -20.31 6.14
CA GLY A 82 1.36 -20.67 7.54
C GLY A 82 1.49 -19.50 8.54
N GLY A 83 1.80 -18.30 8.06
CA GLY A 83 1.91 -17.10 8.87
C GLY A 83 0.58 -16.63 9.43
N ASN A 84 0.64 -15.91 10.53
CA ASN A 84 -0.50 -15.23 11.13
C ASN A 84 -0.38 -13.70 10.99
N ASN A 85 -1.36 -12.96 11.51
CA ASN A 85 -1.41 -11.51 11.40
C ASN A 85 -0.19 -10.83 12.06
N ALA A 86 0.31 -11.35 13.18
CA ALA A 86 1.49 -10.83 13.86
C ALA A 86 2.77 -11.09 13.07
N ASP A 87 2.89 -12.25 12.41
CA ASP A 87 4.02 -12.54 11.52
C ASP A 87 4.05 -11.55 10.34
N CYS A 88 2.89 -11.20 9.79
CA CYS A 88 2.77 -10.21 8.71
C CYS A 88 3.12 -8.79 9.17
N ALA A 89 2.71 -8.41 10.39
CA ALA A 89 3.08 -7.12 10.97
C ALA A 89 4.60 -7.05 11.25
N GLN A 90 5.18 -8.13 11.78
CA GLN A 90 6.62 -8.21 12.01
C GLN A 90 7.41 -8.12 10.71
N HIS A 91 6.99 -8.85 9.69
CA HIS A 91 7.56 -8.77 8.35
C HIS A 91 7.58 -7.34 7.81
N TYR A 92 6.46 -6.62 7.95
CA TYR A 92 6.37 -5.23 7.50
C TYR A 92 7.40 -4.33 8.19
N ARG A 93 7.62 -4.51 9.50
CA ARG A 93 8.63 -3.74 10.24
C ARG A 93 10.04 -4.02 9.73
N GLU A 94 10.36 -5.29 9.48
CA GLU A 94 11.66 -5.71 8.94
C GLU A 94 11.88 -5.18 7.52
N GLU A 95 10.84 -5.16 6.69
CA GLU A 95 10.88 -4.51 5.38
C GLU A 95 11.11 -3.00 5.45
N LEU A 96 10.37 -2.33 6.34
CA LEU A 96 10.51 -0.90 6.54
C LEU A 96 11.94 -0.56 7.03
N GLU A 97 12.52 -1.37 7.90
CA GLU A 97 13.90 -1.22 8.36
C GLU A 97 14.90 -1.41 7.20
N ALA A 98 14.71 -2.43 6.36
CA ALA A 98 15.61 -2.75 5.25
C ALA A 98 15.55 -1.70 4.12
N ARG A 99 14.37 -1.20 3.79
CA ARG A 99 14.14 -0.30 2.64
C ARG A 99 14.12 1.17 3.01
N GLY A 100 13.70 1.48 4.23
CA GLY A 100 13.52 2.82 4.74
C GLY A 100 12.17 3.45 4.41
N ASP A 101 12.03 4.66 4.94
CA ASP A 101 10.83 5.50 4.89
C ASP A 101 10.60 6.14 3.51
N ASP A 102 9.36 6.05 3.01
CA ASP A 102 8.92 6.67 1.75
C ASP A 102 8.99 8.21 1.78
N PHE A 103 8.92 8.85 2.96
CA PHE A 103 9.04 10.30 3.08
C PHE A 103 10.41 10.85 2.68
N LYS A 104 11.48 10.05 2.77
CA LYS A 104 12.79 10.47 2.23
C LYS A 104 12.71 10.71 0.72
N GLN A 105 11.88 9.95 0.02
CA GLN A 105 11.68 10.04 -1.42
C GLN A 105 10.72 11.16 -1.78
N VAL A 106 9.73 11.44 -0.93
CA VAL A 106 8.90 12.65 -1.01
C VAL A 106 9.78 13.90 -0.95
N GLN A 107 10.66 14.00 0.06
CA GLN A 107 11.59 15.13 0.21
C GLN A 107 12.56 15.25 -0.99
N GLU A 108 12.99 14.12 -1.57
CA GLU A 108 13.84 14.13 -2.76
C GLU A 108 13.10 14.70 -3.97
N ALA A 109 11.84 14.30 -4.20
CA ALA A 109 11.02 14.82 -5.29
C ALA A 109 10.71 16.31 -5.12
N GLU A 110 10.33 16.74 -3.90
CA GLU A 110 10.08 18.16 -3.59
C GLU A 110 11.31 19.03 -3.79
N ARG A 111 12.50 18.50 -3.47
CA ARG A 111 13.75 19.20 -3.72
C ARG A 111 14.02 19.32 -5.21
N ALA A 112 13.84 18.23 -5.97
CA ALA A 112 14.07 18.23 -7.41
C ALA A 112 13.11 19.15 -8.18
N GLU A 113 11.88 19.31 -7.69
CA GLU A 113 10.92 20.28 -8.24
C GLU A 113 11.41 21.72 -8.08
N LYS A 114 12.03 22.04 -6.93
CA LYS A 114 12.46 23.40 -6.58
C LYS A 114 13.88 23.73 -7.05
N ASP A 115 14.69 22.73 -7.34
CA ASP A 115 16.10 22.85 -7.69
C ASP A 115 16.40 22.10 -9.00
N PRO A 116 16.35 22.80 -10.16
CA PRO A 116 16.64 22.20 -11.46
C PRO A 116 18.06 21.66 -11.60
N GLU A 117 19.04 22.24 -10.88
CA GLU A 117 20.42 21.73 -10.90
C GLU A 117 20.48 20.38 -10.20
N PHE A 118 19.83 20.23 -9.05
CA PHE A 118 19.69 18.95 -8.37
C PHE A 118 18.97 17.93 -9.24
N ALA A 119 17.87 18.31 -9.90
CA ALA A 119 17.12 17.41 -10.79
C ALA A 119 17.98 16.92 -11.97
N ALA A 120 18.81 17.79 -12.56
CA ALA A 120 19.65 17.46 -13.71
C ALA A 120 20.79 16.49 -13.39
N VAL A 121 21.29 16.48 -12.16
CA VAL A 121 22.39 15.59 -11.73
C VAL A 121 21.92 14.36 -10.95
N ARG A 122 20.60 14.21 -10.75
CA ARG A 122 20.03 13.10 -9.99
C ARG A 122 20.01 11.83 -10.83
N GLU A 123 20.82 10.87 -10.44
CA GLU A 123 20.89 9.56 -11.09
C GLU A 123 19.80 8.61 -10.58
N PRO A 124 19.18 7.78 -11.44
CA PRO A 124 18.31 6.69 -11.03
C PRO A 124 19.06 5.71 -10.13
N ARG A 125 18.56 5.46 -8.92
CA ARG A 125 19.24 4.58 -7.95
C ARG A 125 18.82 3.12 -8.05
N GLY A 126 17.74 2.82 -8.79
CA GLY A 126 17.20 1.46 -8.94
C GLY A 126 16.78 0.81 -7.62
N LYS A 127 16.60 1.59 -6.55
CA LYS A 127 16.15 1.09 -5.25
C LYS A 127 14.64 0.86 -5.28
N LEU A 128 14.18 -0.15 -4.54
CA LEU A 128 12.76 -0.29 -4.26
C LEU A 128 12.28 0.97 -3.53
N PRO A 129 11.04 1.42 -3.75
CA PRO A 129 10.52 2.55 -3.01
C PRO A 129 10.42 2.21 -1.52
N GLY A 130 10.46 3.21 -0.65
CA GLY A 130 10.27 3.03 0.79
C GLY A 130 8.86 2.53 1.13
N LEU A 131 8.70 2.19 2.40
CA LEU A 131 7.40 1.90 3.01
C LEU A 131 6.99 3.05 3.95
N PRO A 132 5.69 3.23 4.20
CA PRO A 132 5.19 4.24 5.13
C PRO A 132 5.72 4.03 6.56
N ALA A 133 6.59 4.92 7.04
CA ALA A 133 7.05 4.88 8.44
C ALA A 133 5.95 5.29 9.43
N SER A 134 4.95 6.03 8.97
CA SER A 134 3.69 6.18 9.69
C SER A 134 2.58 6.64 8.76
N GLN A 135 1.41 6.05 8.96
CA GLN A 135 0.14 6.40 8.35
C GLN A 135 -0.82 6.94 9.41
N ARG A 136 -0.30 7.41 10.55
CA ARG A 136 -1.11 8.04 11.61
C ARG A 136 -1.84 9.24 11.01
N TYR A 137 -3.10 9.40 11.37
CA TYR A 137 -3.84 10.64 11.17
C TYR A 137 -4.45 11.08 12.48
N PRO A 138 -4.21 12.33 12.93
CA PRO A 138 -4.84 12.86 14.13
C PRO A 138 -6.37 12.67 14.07
N GLY A 139 -6.91 11.88 15.00
CA GLY A 139 -8.34 11.67 15.19
C GLY A 139 -9.00 10.50 14.43
N ASN A 140 -8.30 9.76 13.55
CA ASN A 140 -8.92 8.67 12.77
C ASN A 140 -8.13 7.35 12.81
N MET A 141 -6.81 7.38 12.63
CA MET A 141 -5.96 6.18 12.77
C MET A 141 -5.26 6.17 14.12
N SER A 142 -5.64 5.20 14.95
CA SER A 142 -5.01 4.94 16.26
C SER A 142 -3.72 4.12 16.18
N TYR A 143 -3.22 3.85 14.96
CA TYR A 143 -2.08 2.97 14.69
C TYR A 143 -1.19 3.59 13.61
N HIS A 144 0.11 3.31 13.66
CA HIS A 144 1.08 3.82 12.71
C HIS A 144 1.04 3.08 11.38
N HIS A 145 0.63 1.81 11.33
CA HIS A 145 0.72 0.99 10.13
C HIS A 145 -0.51 0.14 9.90
N PHE A 146 -0.73 -0.27 8.66
CA PHE A 146 -1.65 -1.36 8.33
C PHE A 146 -1.12 -2.27 7.22
N VAL A 147 -1.57 -3.52 7.24
CA VAL A 147 -1.34 -4.51 6.17
C VAL A 147 -2.64 -5.27 5.86
N CYS A 148 -2.73 -5.84 4.66
CA CYS A 148 -3.87 -6.65 4.23
C CYS A 148 -3.47 -8.13 4.22
N VAL A 149 -4.16 -8.99 4.96
CA VAL A 149 -3.83 -10.41 5.11
C VAL A 149 -4.93 -11.28 4.51
N TYR A 150 -4.59 -12.03 3.47
CA TYR A 150 -5.45 -12.97 2.78
C TYR A 150 -5.14 -14.41 3.17
N LYS A 151 -6.17 -15.17 3.55
CA LYS A 151 -6.03 -16.46 4.25
C LYS A 151 -6.46 -17.67 3.44
N ASP A 152 -7.09 -17.48 2.28
CA ASP A 152 -7.56 -18.59 1.46
C ASP A 152 -6.47 -19.05 0.48
N ALA A 153 -6.58 -20.30 0.02
CA ALA A 153 -5.61 -20.92 -0.88
C ALA A 153 -5.58 -20.30 -2.28
N ILE A 154 -6.69 -19.69 -2.70
CA ILE A 154 -6.91 -19.21 -4.06
C ILE A 154 -7.61 -17.87 -3.98
N TRP A 155 -7.18 -16.90 -4.78
CA TRP A 155 -7.93 -15.67 -5.00
C TRP A 155 -9.15 -15.97 -5.88
N ASP A 156 -10.25 -16.40 -5.26
CA ASP A 156 -11.48 -16.75 -5.96
C ASP A 156 -12.27 -15.51 -6.36
N HIS A 157 -11.92 -14.98 -7.53
CA HIS A 157 -12.61 -13.85 -8.13
C HIS A 157 -14.12 -14.08 -8.31
N ASP A 158 -14.59 -15.31 -8.52
CA ASP A 158 -15.99 -15.57 -8.77
C ASP A 158 -16.80 -15.64 -7.47
N SER A 159 -16.13 -15.74 -6.31
CA SER A 159 -16.77 -15.73 -4.98
C SER A 159 -17.10 -14.33 -4.48
N ASP A 160 -18.37 -14.07 -4.17
CA ASP A 160 -18.83 -12.79 -3.61
C ASP A 160 -18.53 -12.63 -2.11
N ASP A 161 -18.09 -13.70 -1.45
CA ASP A 161 -17.80 -13.74 -0.02
C ASP A 161 -16.30 -13.62 0.30
N MET A 162 -15.47 -13.24 -0.66
CA MET A 162 -14.03 -13.10 -0.46
C MET A 162 -13.73 -12.05 0.62
N LYS A 163 -13.11 -12.48 1.73
CA LYS A 163 -12.75 -11.63 2.86
C LYS A 163 -11.25 -11.45 2.98
N ILE A 164 -10.85 -10.29 3.49
CA ILE A 164 -9.46 -9.98 3.80
C ILE A 164 -9.39 -9.33 5.19
N ASP A 165 -8.35 -9.66 5.94
CA ASP A 165 -8.10 -9.05 7.24
C ASP A 165 -7.26 -7.79 7.02
N VAL A 166 -7.79 -6.64 7.41
CA VAL A 166 -7.01 -5.42 7.58
C VAL A 166 -6.44 -5.41 8.98
N VAL A 167 -5.12 -5.44 9.07
CA VAL A 167 -4.39 -5.54 10.33
C VAL A 167 -3.70 -4.21 10.57
N GLN A 168 -4.20 -3.44 11.53
CA GLN A 168 -3.56 -2.23 12.03
C GLN A 168 -2.68 -2.59 13.24
N PHE A 169 -1.49 -2.01 13.33
CA PHE A 169 -0.52 -2.32 14.39
C PHE A 169 0.40 -1.14 14.67
N ASP A 170 1.13 -1.26 15.79
CA ASP A 170 1.91 -0.19 16.41
C ASP A 170 1.02 0.99 16.81
N PRO A 171 0.36 0.90 17.98
CA PRO A 171 -0.52 1.95 18.48
C PRO A 171 0.17 3.31 18.48
N ALA A 172 -0.55 4.32 18.01
CA ALA A 172 -0.02 5.64 17.77
C ALA A 172 -0.02 6.55 19.00
N LEU A 173 -0.79 6.20 20.04
CA LEU A 173 -0.78 6.92 21.31
C LEU A 173 0.22 6.27 22.26
N VAL A 174 1.14 7.07 22.78
CA VAL A 174 2.02 6.68 23.89
C VAL A 174 1.50 7.26 25.19
N ASP A 175 1.94 6.72 26.34
CA ASP A 175 1.53 7.19 27.67
C ASP A 175 1.80 8.71 27.87
N GLU A 176 2.77 9.28 27.14
CA GLU A 176 3.12 10.71 27.14
C GLU A 176 2.13 11.60 26.37
N ASP A 177 1.29 11.03 25.49
CA ASP A 177 0.25 11.76 24.74
C ASP A 177 -0.98 12.09 25.61
N TYR A 178 -1.04 11.60 26.85
CA TYR A 178 -2.15 11.82 27.78
C TYR A 178 -1.84 12.95 28.78
N GLU A 179 -2.76 13.90 28.92
CA GLU A 179 -2.63 14.95 29.95
C GLU A 179 -2.80 14.38 31.37
N PRO A 180 -2.18 14.99 32.40
CA PRO A 180 -2.35 14.56 33.79
C PRO A 180 -3.83 14.53 34.21
N GLY A 181 -4.37 13.33 34.41
CA GLY A 181 -5.78 13.09 34.77
C GLY A 181 -6.62 12.50 33.65
N GLU A 182 -6.10 12.42 32.43
CA GLU A 182 -6.68 11.63 31.36
C GLU A 182 -6.49 10.14 31.63
N ARG A 183 -7.50 9.36 31.26
CA ARG A 183 -7.46 7.92 31.42
C ARG A 183 -6.60 7.34 30.28
N ILE A 184 -5.43 6.82 30.62
CA ILE A 184 -4.64 6.01 29.69
C ILE A 184 -5.48 4.80 29.31
N CYS A 185 -5.96 4.78 28.06
CA CYS A 185 -6.63 3.63 27.49
C CYS A 185 -5.56 2.81 26.79
N ALA A 186 -5.06 1.76 27.46
CA ALA A 186 -4.15 0.81 26.84
C ALA A 186 -4.75 0.33 25.52
N GLN A 187 -4.09 0.66 24.40
CA GLN A 187 -4.50 0.24 23.08
C GLN A 187 -4.02 -1.20 22.85
N ASP A 188 -4.86 -2.03 22.27
CA ASP A 188 -4.43 -3.36 21.84
C ASP A 188 -3.23 -3.21 20.89
N PRO A 189 -2.21 -4.08 20.95
CA PRO A 189 -1.03 -3.96 20.09
C PRO A 189 -1.38 -4.08 18.60
N MET A 190 -2.53 -4.70 18.29
CA MET A 190 -3.02 -4.89 16.94
C MET A 190 -4.55 -4.83 16.92
N LEU A 191 -5.10 -4.13 15.92
CA LEU A 191 -6.53 -4.12 15.61
C LEU A 191 -6.77 -4.83 14.28
N ILE A 192 -7.62 -5.85 14.30
CA ILE A 192 -7.94 -6.66 13.11
C ILE A 192 -9.38 -6.37 12.70
N LYS A 193 -9.57 -5.87 11.48
CA LYS A 193 -10.89 -5.68 10.87
C LYS A 193 -11.01 -6.59 9.64
N ARG A 194 -12.01 -7.48 9.64
CA ARG A 194 -12.33 -8.30 8.47
C ARG A 194 -13.27 -7.55 7.54
N VAL A 195 -12.89 -7.38 6.28
CA VAL A 195 -13.63 -6.62 5.26
C VAL A 195 -13.82 -7.44 3.99
N SER A 196 -14.73 -7.01 3.11
CA SER A 196 -14.80 -7.57 1.75
C SER A 196 -13.55 -7.21 0.97
N ALA A 197 -12.92 -8.19 0.30
CA ALA A 197 -11.81 -7.93 -0.60
C ALA A 197 -12.28 -7.32 -1.93
N LYS A 198 -13.53 -7.61 -2.32
CA LYS A 198 -14.18 -7.03 -3.50
C LYS A 198 -14.81 -5.68 -3.19
N TYR A 199 -14.62 -4.71 -4.08
CA TYR A 199 -15.31 -3.44 -4.09
C TYR A 199 -16.83 -3.63 -4.08
N LYS A 200 -17.53 -2.79 -3.30
CA LYS A 200 -18.99 -2.77 -3.23
C LYS A 200 -19.50 -1.37 -3.51
N GLU A 201 -20.37 -1.22 -4.51
CA GLU A 201 -20.95 0.07 -4.91
C GLU A 201 -21.84 0.71 -3.81
N ARG A 202 -22.36 -0.09 -2.87
CA ARG A 202 -23.26 0.37 -1.80
C ARG A 202 -22.62 0.19 -0.43
N PHE A 203 -22.51 1.30 0.30
CA PHE A 203 -22.27 1.33 1.75
C PHE A 203 -23.45 0.66 2.48
N GLN A 204 -23.41 -0.66 2.65
CA GLN A 204 -24.34 -1.39 3.50
C GLN A 204 -23.75 -1.50 4.90
N GLU A 205 -24.14 -0.61 5.81
CA GLU A 205 -23.77 -0.66 7.24
C GLU A 205 -22.24 -0.66 7.53
N SER A 206 -21.81 -0.27 8.74
CA SER A 206 -20.36 -0.22 9.05
C SER A 206 -19.67 -1.61 9.03
N ASN A 207 -20.48 -2.68 9.02
CA ASN A 207 -20.04 -4.07 9.12
C ASN A 207 -19.88 -4.79 7.77
N ASP A 208 -20.31 -4.20 6.65
CA ASP A 208 -20.13 -4.82 5.31
C ASP A 208 -19.27 -3.97 4.36
N GLN A 209 -18.37 -3.19 4.93
CA GLN A 209 -17.41 -2.36 4.21
C GLN A 209 -16.43 -3.22 3.39
N ASP A 210 -16.11 -2.77 2.17
CA ASP A 210 -15.01 -3.31 1.36
C ASP A 210 -13.66 -2.65 1.67
N LEU A 211 -12.58 -3.29 1.23
CA LEU A 211 -11.22 -2.83 1.49
C LEU A 211 -10.95 -1.42 0.95
N TRP A 212 -11.46 -1.10 -0.24
CA TRP A 212 -11.28 0.21 -0.85
C TRP A 212 -12.03 1.29 -0.07
N GLY A 213 -13.30 1.06 0.24
CA GLY A 213 -14.10 1.93 1.09
C GLY A 213 -13.45 2.15 2.47
N TRP A 214 -12.95 1.07 3.09
CA TRP A 214 -12.22 1.15 4.37
C TRP A 214 -11.00 2.06 4.28
N PHE A 215 -10.18 1.88 3.24
CA PHE A 215 -9.00 2.72 3.06
C PHE A 215 -9.37 4.19 2.84
N MET A 216 -10.38 4.47 2.03
CA MET A 216 -10.80 5.84 1.75
C MET A 216 -11.26 6.58 3.01
N ASP A 217 -11.90 5.86 3.93
CA ASP A 217 -12.35 6.40 5.22
C ASP A 217 -11.21 6.58 6.22
N GLN A 218 -10.17 5.74 6.16
CA GLN A 218 -9.12 5.70 7.18
C GLN A 218 -7.80 6.36 6.76
N ARG A 219 -7.55 6.55 5.46
CA ARG A 219 -6.25 7.03 4.97
C ARG A 219 -5.87 8.35 5.60
N SER A 220 -4.61 8.44 6.05
CA SER A 220 -4.04 9.70 6.52
C SER A 220 -3.77 10.63 5.33
N PRO A 221 -4.41 11.81 5.21
CA PRO A 221 -4.04 12.80 4.20
C PRO A 221 -2.59 13.25 4.34
N ASP A 222 -2.02 13.24 5.55
CA ASP A 222 -0.64 13.67 5.81
C ASP A 222 0.39 12.74 5.18
N TRP A 223 0.07 11.45 5.02
CA TRP A 223 0.90 10.51 4.26
C TRP A 223 0.44 10.39 2.80
N TYR A 224 -0.87 10.30 2.58
CA TYR A 224 -1.45 9.98 1.29
C TYR A 224 -1.23 11.10 0.26
N ILE A 225 -1.48 12.36 0.63
CA ILE A 225 -1.36 13.48 -0.33
C ILE A 225 0.10 13.70 -0.75
N PRO A 226 1.09 13.77 0.17
CA PRO A 226 2.48 13.98 -0.23
C PRO A 226 3.06 12.86 -1.08
N THR A 227 2.74 11.58 -0.77
CA THR A 227 3.24 10.44 -1.55
C THR A 227 2.66 10.41 -2.96
N VAL A 228 1.38 10.74 -3.12
CA VAL A 228 0.75 10.90 -4.44
C VAL A 228 1.37 12.07 -5.20
N SER A 229 1.51 13.24 -4.56
CA SER A 229 2.09 14.44 -5.20
C SER A 229 3.52 14.16 -5.67
N ALA A 230 4.36 13.63 -4.80
CA ALA A 230 5.75 13.28 -5.14
C ALA A 230 5.82 12.29 -6.30
N THR A 231 4.90 11.32 -6.38
CA THR A 231 4.81 10.39 -7.51
C THR A 231 4.57 11.12 -8.83
N PHE A 232 3.65 12.08 -8.85
CA PHE A 232 3.38 12.88 -10.06
C PHE A 232 4.55 13.78 -10.41
N THR A 233 5.09 14.51 -9.44
CA THR A 233 6.28 15.36 -9.62
C THR A 233 7.45 14.57 -10.22
N ALA A 234 7.76 13.40 -9.65
CA ALA A 234 8.83 12.55 -10.15
C ALA A 234 8.58 12.08 -11.60
N ARG A 235 7.33 11.74 -11.96
CA ARG A 235 6.96 11.38 -13.33
C ARG A 235 7.12 12.55 -14.30
N GLU A 236 6.71 13.75 -13.90
CA GLU A 236 6.86 14.98 -14.71
C GLU A 236 8.34 15.33 -14.94
N LEU A 237 9.18 15.07 -13.93
CA LEU A 237 10.64 15.18 -14.02
C LEU A 237 11.29 14.03 -14.81
N GLY A 238 10.51 13.10 -15.36
CA GLY A 238 10.99 12.00 -16.20
C GLY A 238 11.67 10.87 -15.42
N TRP A 239 11.43 10.75 -14.11
CA TRP A 239 12.03 9.69 -13.30
C TRP A 239 11.50 8.32 -13.71
N THR A 240 12.41 7.35 -13.79
CA THR A 240 12.10 5.93 -14.08
C THR A 240 12.31 5.02 -12.88
N SER A 241 13.02 5.49 -11.85
CA SER A 241 13.15 4.86 -10.53
C SER A 241 13.20 5.91 -9.42
N TRP A 242 12.96 5.47 -8.19
CA TRP A 242 13.26 6.26 -6.99
C TRP A 242 14.75 6.17 -6.60
#